data_AF-A0A843SYK2-F1
#
_entry.id   AF-A0A843SYK2-F1
#
_cell.length_a   1.000
_cell.length_b   1.000
_cell.length_c   1.000
_cell.angle_alpha   90.00
_cell.angle_beta   90.00
_cell.angle_gamma   90.00
#
_symmetry.space_group_name_H-M   'P 1'
#
loop_
_entity.id
_entity.type
_entity.pdbx_description
1 polymer ?
#
loop_
_entity_poly.entity_id
_entity_poly.type
_entity_poly.pdbx_seq_one_letter_code
_entity_poly.pdbx_strand_id
1 'polypeptide(L)'
;MARTTIVFGIMLVALGVVSYVGTGAASVTALIPAIFGAVLCLLGWFARNERYRKHALHVATVVGVVGFLGAAPGLAGLMRLIAGTGVERPAAVVSQS
;
A
#
# COMPACT_ATOMS: atom_id res chain seq x y z
N MET A 1 -9.27 7.12 -15.77
CA MET A 1 -9.34 6.70 -14.36
C MET A 1 -9.13 5.20 -14.17
N ALA A 2 -9.85 4.28 -14.84
CA ALA A 2 -9.65 2.83 -14.62
C ALA A 2 -8.20 2.34 -14.88
N ARG A 3 -7.53 2.87 -15.92
CA ARG A 3 -6.14 2.50 -16.26
C ARG A 3 -5.14 2.88 -15.16
N THR A 4 -5.29 4.06 -14.54
CA THR A 4 -4.39 4.52 -13.47
C THR A 4 -4.59 3.71 -12.19
N THR A 5 -5.83 3.32 -11.86
CA THR A 5 -6.13 2.44 -10.71
C THR A 5 -5.50 1.06 -10.86
N ILE A 6 -5.56 0.46 -12.06
CA ILE A 6 -4.95 -0.85 -12.33
C ILE A 6 -3.42 -0.76 -12.22
N VAL A 7 -2.80 0.26 -12.81
CA VAL A 7 -1.35 0.45 -12.74
C VAL A 7 -0.88 0.65 -11.29
N PHE A 8 -1.60 1.46 -10.51
CA PHE A 8 -1.32 1.63 -9.08
C PHE A 8 -1.51 0.33 -8.30
N GLY A 9 -2.57 -0.43 -8.56
CA GLY A 9 -2.80 -1.72 -7.93
C GLY A 9 -1.67 -2.71 -8.20
N ILE A 10 -1.20 -2.80 -9.45
CA ILE A 10 -0.05 -3.63 -9.82
C ILE A 10 1.22 -3.18 -9.10
N MET A 11 1.49 -1.88 -9.03
CA MET A 11 2.65 -1.37 -8.28
C MET A 11 2.58 -1.70 -6.79
N LEU A 12 1.40 -1.59 -6.15
CA LEU A 12 1.23 -1.98 -4.75
C LEU A 12 1.45 -3.48 -4.52
N VAL A 13 0.97 -4.33 -5.45
CA VAL A 13 1.24 -5.78 -5.41
C VAL A 13 2.73 -6.04 -5.51
N ALA A 14 3.41 -5.44 -6.50
CA ALA A 14 4.84 -5.59 -6.67
C ALA A 14 5.62 -5.12 -5.44
N LEU A 15 5.26 -3.96 -4.87
CA LEU A 15 5.90 -3.41 -3.69
C LEU A 15 5.79 -4.37 -2.49
N GLY A 16 4.58 -4.86 -2.18
CA GLY A 16 4.40 -5.78 -1.05
C GLY A 16 5.14 -7.11 -1.22
N VAL A 17 5.17 -7.66 -2.44
CA VAL A 17 5.94 -8.89 -2.74
C VAL A 17 7.44 -8.65 -2.59
N VAL A 18 7.96 -7.55 -3.15
CA VAL A 18 9.38 -7.19 -3.05
C VAL A 18 9.79 -6.94 -1.60
N SER A 19 9.00 -6.20 -0.82
CA SER A 19 9.25 -5.97 0.61
C SER A 19 9.27 -7.27 1.40
N TYR A 20 8.31 -8.19 1.15
CA TYR A 20 8.28 -9.48 1.85
C TYR A 20 9.48 -10.36 1.54
N VAL A 21 9.90 -10.43 0.27
CA VAL A 21 11.08 -11.21 -0.13
C VAL A 21 12.37 -10.56 0.36
N GLY A 22 12.49 -9.23 0.26
CA GLY A 22 13.67 -8.47 0.65
C GLY A 22 13.93 -8.48 2.16
N THR A 23 12.88 -8.61 2.98
CA THR A 23 12.99 -8.78 4.44
C THR A 23 13.19 -10.24 4.87
N GLY A 24 13.37 -11.17 3.91
CA GLY A 24 13.56 -12.60 4.20
C GLY A 24 12.30 -13.29 4.72
N ALA A 25 11.11 -12.81 4.32
CA ALA A 25 9.82 -13.27 4.83
C ALA A 25 9.66 -13.12 6.36
N ALA A 26 10.38 -12.18 6.97
CA ALA A 26 10.38 -11.98 8.42
C ALA A 26 9.01 -11.58 8.98
N SER A 27 8.16 -10.91 8.18
CA SER A 27 6.80 -10.58 8.60
C SER A 27 5.78 -10.69 7.47
N VAL A 28 4.74 -11.48 7.71
CA VAL A 28 3.57 -11.62 6.82
C VAL A 28 2.83 -10.28 6.67
N THR A 29 2.98 -9.35 7.62
CA THR A 29 2.39 -8.00 7.51
C THR A 29 2.99 -7.16 6.38
N ALA A 30 4.20 -7.48 5.89
CA ALA A 30 4.78 -6.82 4.71
C ALA A 30 3.96 -7.09 3.42
N LEU A 31 3.05 -8.07 3.44
CA LEU A 31 2.15 -8.39 2.34
C LEU A 31 0.87 -7.52 2.32
N ILE A 32 0.62 -6.72 3.37
CA ILE A 32 -0.56 -5.83 3.43
C ILE A 32 -0.67 -4.95 2.18
N PRO A 33 0.38 -4.26 1.70
CA PRO A 33 0.31 -3.47 0.47
C PRO A 33 -0.13 -4.30 -0.74
N ALA A 34 0.26 -5.58 -0.82
CA ALA A 34 -0.13 -6.44 -1.92
C ALA A 34 -1.61 -6.81 -1.90
N ILE A 35 -2.20 -6.99 -0.72
CA ILE A 35 -3.65 -7.22 -0.58
C ILE A 35 -4.43 -5.98 -1.06
N PHE A 36 -4.02 -4.78 -0.64
CA PHE A 36 -4.64 -3.54 -1.11
C PHE A 36 -4.48 -3.36 -2.63
N GLY A 37 -3.31 -3.67 -3.18
CA GLY A 37 -3.06 -3.65 -4.62
C GLY A 37 -3.94 -4.62 -5.40
N ALA A 38 -4.14 -5.83 -4.90
CA ALA A 38 -5.03 -6.82 -5.51
C ALA A 38 -6.49 -6.36 -5.54
N VAL A 39 -6.98 -5.77 -4.45
CA VAL A 39 -8.33 -5.17 -4.38
C VAL A 39 -8.48 -4.03 -5.39
N LEU A 40 -7.48 -3.15 -5.51
CA LEU A 40 -7.50 -2.06 -6.49
C LEU A 40 -7.48 -2.57 -7.94
N CYS A 41 -6.73 -3.64 -8.23
CA CYS A 41 -6.74 -4.29 -9.54
C CYS A 41 -8.13 -4.85 -9.88
N LEU A 42 -8.78 -5.52 -8.94
CA LEU A 42 -10.14 -6.07 -9.11
C LEU A 42 -11.17 -4.95 -9.34
N LEU A 43 -11.11 -3.87 -8.56
CA LEU A 43 -11.98 -2.71 -8.75
C LEU A 43 -11.72 -2.00 -10.07
N GLY A 44 -10.45 -1.85 -10.46
CA GLY A 44 -10.07 -1.28 -11.75
C GLY A 44 -10.58 -2.11 -12.93
N TRP A 45 -10.59 -3.45 -12.80
CA TRP A 45 -11.19 -4.36 -13.76
C TRP A 45 -12.71 -4.17 -13.84
N PHE A 46 -13.40 -4.17 -12.70
CA PHE A 46 -14.84 -3.92 -12.64
C PHE A 46 -15.24 -2.53 -13.16
N ALA A 47 -14.37 -1.53 -13.02
CA ALA A 47 -14.58 -0.18 -13.53
C ALA A 47 -14.57 -0.07 -15.06
N ARG A 48 -14.18 -1.15 -15.80
CA ARG A 48 -14.37 -1.20 -17.26
C ARG A 48 -15.83 -1.35 -17.68
N ASN A 49 -16.68 -1.90 -16.81
CA ASN A 49 -18.12 -1.96 -17.08
C ASN A 49 -18.78 -0.62 -16.76
N GLU A 50 -19.41 -0.01 -17.76
CA GLU A 50 -19.97 1.34 -17.67
C GLU A 50 -21.07 1.46 -16.61
N ARG A 51 -21.80 0.36 -16.36
CA ARG A 51 -22.82 0.23 -15.30
C ARG A 51 -22.25 0.35 -13.88
N TYR A 52 -21.00 -0.07 -13.65
CA TYR A 52 -20.37 -0.10 -12.32
C TYR A 52 -19.23 0.91 -12.15
N ARG A 53 -18.87 1.64 -13.22
CA ARG A 53 -17.75 2.57 -13.26
C ARG A 53 -17.73 3.59 -12.12
N LYS A 54 -18.89 4.19 -11.79
CA LYS A 54 -18.98 5.24 -10.75
C LYS A 54 -18.77 4.69 -9.33
N HIS A 55 -19.35 3.53 -9.03
CA HIS A 55 -19.24 2.88 -7.72
C HIS A 55 -17.84 2.28 -7.51
N ALA A 56 -17.33 1.56 -8.51
CA ALA A 56 -15.99 1.00 -8.48
C ALA A 56 -14.93 2.10 -8.28
N LEU A 57 -15.12 3.28 -8.88
CA LEU A 57 -14.20 4.40 -8.70
C LEU A 57 -14.27 4.99 -7.29
N HIS A 58 -15.46 5.17 -6.70
CA HIS A 58 -15.58 5.66 -5.31
C HIS A 58 -14.93 4.71 -4.32
N VAL A 59 -15.22 3.40 -4.44
CA VAL A 59 -14.64 2.40 -3.54
C VAL A 59 -13.12 2.34 -3.71
N ALA A 60 -12.60 2.47 -4.94
CA ALA A 60 -11.15 2.48 -5.18
C ALA A 60 -10.49 3.69 -4.49
N THR A 61 -11.12 4.85 -4.53
CA THR A 61 -10.60 6.05 -3.85
C THR A 61 -10.61 5.87 -2.34
N VAL A 62 -11.69 5.33 -1.75
CA VAL A 62 -11.76 5.07 -0.31
C VAL A 62 -10.68 4.07 0.12
N VAL A 63 -10.52 2.97 -0.62
CA VAL A 63 -9.49 1.96 -0.36
C VAL A 63 -8.09 2.58 -0.46
N GLY A 64 -7.84 3.43 -1.45
CA GLY A 64 -6.57 4.15 -1.60
C GLY A 64 -6.27 5.10 -0.43
N VAL A 65 -7.27 5.86 0.03
CA VAL A 65 -7.12 6.76 1.18
C VAL A 65 -6.85 5.98 2.47
N VAL A 66 -7.58 4.88 2.71
CA VAL A 66 -7.36 4.02 3.88
C VAL A 66 -5.96 3.40 3.85
N GLY A 67 -5.53 2.89 2.69
CA GLY A 67 -4.18 2.34 2.53
C GLY A 67 -3.09 3.38 2.79
N PHE A 68 -3.27 4.62 2.31
CA PHE A 68 -2.34 5.72 2.56
C PHE A 68 -2.26 6.08 4.05
N LEU A 69 -3.41 6.21 4.72
CA LEU A 69 -3.45 6.50 6.15
C LEU A 69 -2.79 5.39 6.98
N GLY A 70 -2.97 4.12 6.59
CA GLY A 70 -2.28 3.00 7.22
C GLY A 70 -0.76 3.03 7.06
N ALA A 71 -0.25 3.57 5.95
CA ALA A 71 1.18 3.69 5.67
C ALA A 71 1.82 4.95 6.29
N ALA A 72 1.03 5.98 6.63
CA ALA A 72 1.53 7.26 7.12
C ALA A 72 2.44 7.17 8.38
N PRO A 73 2.16 6.32 9.39
CA PRO A 73 3.04 6.17 10.55
C PRO A 73 4.41 5.60 10.19
N GLY A 74 4.47 4.62 9.28
CA GLY A 74 5.73 4.02 8.83
C GLY A 74 6.59 5.04 8.07
N LEU A 75 5.96 5.83 7.21
CA LEU A 75 6.64 6.92 6.51
C LEU A 75 7.18 7.99 7.48
N ALA A 76 6.38 8.40 8.47
CA ALA A 76 6.82 9.33 9.50
C ALA A 76 7.98 8.77 10.35
N GLY A 77 7.95 7.47 10.67
CA GLY A 77 9.05 6.77 11.34
C GLY A 77 10.34 6.77 10.52
N LEU A 78 10.25 6.46 9.22
CA LEU A 78 11.37 6.49 8.28
C LEU A 78 11.98 7.90 8.19
N MET A 79 11.16 8.94 8.06
CA MET A 79 11.63 10.33 8.00
C MET A 79 12.37 10.75 9.28
N ARG A 80 11.88 10.32 10.46
CA ARG A 80 12.55 10.58 11.74
C ARG A 80 13.89 9.85 11.86
N LEU A 81 13.99 8.64 11.30
CA LEU A 81 15.23 7.88 11.26
C LEU A 81 16.27 8.56 10.38
N ILE A 82 15.88 9.03 9.19
CA ILE A 82 16.75 9.76 8.26
C ILE A 82 17.18 11.12 8.82
N ALA A 83 16.28 11.81 9.53
CA ALA A 83 16.56 13.11 10.13
C ALA A 83 17.52 13.06 11.34
N GLY A 84 17.95 11.87 11.78
CA GLY A 84 18.89 11.70 12.90
C GLY A 84 18.31 12.13 14.27
N THR A 85 17.03 12.49 14.33
CA THR A 85 16.33 12.82 15.57
C THR A 85 16.07 11.52 16.34
N GLY A 86 16.68 11.39 17.53
CA GLY A 86 16.62 10.17 18.35
C GLY A 86 15.24 9.53 18.37
N VAL A 87 15.14 8.34 17.79
CA VAL A 87 13.96 7.49 17.91
C VAL A 87 14.11 6.79 19.27
N GLU A 88 13.19 7.02 20.22
CA GLU A 88 13.24 6.34 21.53
C GLU A 88 13.21 4.81 21.43
N ARG A 89 12.82 4.26 20.26
CA ARG A 89 12.75 2.83 19.96
C ARG A 89 13.23 2.55 18.52
N PRO A 90 14.55 2.53 18.27
CA PRO A 90 15.09 2.36 16.92
C PRO A 90 14.73 1.00 16.30
N ALA A 91 14.58 -0.05 17.11
CA ALA A 91 14.16 -1.37 16.66
C ALA A 91 12.72 -1.41 16.09
N ALA A 92 11.80 -0.57 16.60
CA ALA A 92 10.41 -0.55 16.13
C ALA A 92 10.29 0.03 14.72
N VAL A 93 11.14 1.01 14.38
CA VAL A 93 11.15 1.62 13.04
C VAL A 93 11.73 0.67 12.00
N VAL A 94 12.77 -0.10 12.36
CA VAL A 94 13.35 -1.12 11.48
C VAL A 94 12.39 -2.29 11.23
N SER A 95 11.50 -2.59 12.18
CA SER A 95 10.48 -3.64 12.00
C SER A 95 9.22 -3.19 11.23
N GLN A 96 9.04 -1.88 11.04
CA GLN A 96 7.87 -1.31 10.34
C GLN A 96 8.18 -0.92 8.88
N SER A 97 9.43 -1.01 8.46
CA SER A 97 9.88 -0.88 7.06
C SER A 97 9.96 -2.23 6.37
#